data_AF-G7ECL8-F1
#
_entry.id   AF-G7ECL8-F1
#
_cell.length_a   1.000
_cell.length_b   1.000
_cell.length_c   1.000
_cell.angle_alpha   90.00
_cell.angle_beta   90.00
_cell.angle_gamma   90.00
#
_symmetry.space_group_name_H-M   'P 1'
#
loop_
_entity.id
_entity.type
_entity.pdbx_description
1 polymer ?
#
loop_
_entity_poly.entity_id
_entity_poly.type
_entity_poly.pdbx_seq_one_letter_code
_entity_poly.pdbx_strand_id
1 'polypeptide(L)'
;MGTITYFDFFLFDFLTLLVIVFSTFYIKKNIISTYLILGLSINMSLFFAMYIDYDVLYNDEFWWLWWVYILGVNTVDFLMIAIFFIKKDFLGLDKAKKWLINSTVKGKVNG
;
A
#
# COMPACT_ATOMS: atom_id res chain seq x y z
N MET A 1 -20.28 19.34 12.66
CA MET A 1 -19.19 19.21 11.67
C MET A 1 -18.76 17.76 11.71
N GLY A 2 -18.81 17.02 10.59
CA GLY A 2 -18.34 15.64 10.58
C GLY A 2 -16.84 15.64 10.86
N THR A 3 -16.43 15.08 11.98
CA THR A 3 -15.02 14.86 12.29
C THR A 3 -14.51 13.77 11.36
N ILE A 4 -13.49 14.08 10.56
CA ILE A 4 -12.83 13.09 9.70
C ILE A 4 -12.12 12.09 10.62
N THR A 5 -12.43 10.82 10.46
CA THR A 5 -11.90 9.69 11.25
C THR A 5 -10.86 8.91 10.46
N TYR A 6 -10.12 8.02 11.12
CA TYR A 6 -9.20 7.10 10.44
C TYR A 6 -9.93 6.15 9.47
N PHE A 7 -11.22 5.88 9.72
CA PHE A 7 -12.05 5.13 8.80
C PHE A 7 -12.33 5.88 7.49
N ASP A 8 -12.48 7.20 7.52
CA ASP A 8 -12.68 8.00 6.32
C ASP A 8 -11.44 7.94 5.42
N PHE A 9 -10.24 8.03 6.01
CA PHE A 9 -8.99 7.86 5.27
C PHE A 9 -8.85 6.46 4.66
N PHE A 10 -9.22 5.43 5.42
CA PHE A 10 -9.31 4.06 4.91
C PHE A 10 -10.24 3.96 3.69
N LEU A 11 -11.43 4.57 3.76
CA LEU A 11 -12.40 4.56 2.66
C LEU A 11 -11.87 5.30 1.42
N PHE A 12 -11.19 6.43 1.60
CA PHE A 12 -10.57 7.15 0.48
C PHE A 12 -9.49 6.32 -0.21
N ASP A 13 -8.60 5.68 0.55
CA ASP A 13 -7.58 4.81 -0.02
C ASP A 13 -8.20 3.58 -0.69
N PHE A 14 -9.22 2.99 -0.10
CA PHE A 14 -9.96 1.86 -0.68
C PHE A 14 -10.62 2.23 -2.01
N LEU A 15 -11.32 3.37 -2.07
CA LEU A 15 -11.94 3.84 -3.31
C LEU A 15 -10.89 4.14 -4.38
N THR A 16 -9.77 4.76 -4.01
CA THR A 16 -8.66 5.05 -4.93
C THR A 16 -8.05 3.75 -5.47
N LEU A 17 -7.84 2.77 -4.60
CA LEU A 17 -7.34 1.44 -4.97
C LEU A 17 -8.28 0.76 -5.97
N LEU A 18 -9.60 0.79 -5.71
CA LEU A 18 -10.60 0.24 -6.63
C LEU A 18 -10.50 0.91 -8.00
N VAL A 19 -10.49 2.25 -8.05
CA VAL A 19 -10.39 3.00 -9.31
C VAL A 19 -9.13 2.62 -10.08
N ILE A 20 -7.98 2.49 -9.41
CA ILE A 20 -6.72 2.11 -10.06
C ILE A 20 -6.78 0.67 -10.56
N VAL A 21 -7.29 -0.27 -9.76
CA VAL A 21 -7.43 -1.67 -10.15
C VAL A 21 -8.34 -1.80 -11.37
N PHE A 22 -9.51 -1.17 -11.34
CA PHE A 22 -10.41 -1.09 -12.49
C PHE A 22 -9.74 -0.47 -13.72
N SER A 23 -9.02 0.64 -13.54
CA SER A 23 -8.28 1.28 -14.64
C SER A 23 -7.20 0.36 -15.21
N THR A 24 -6.55 -0.46 -14.38
CA THR A 24 -5.51 -1.41 -14.80
C THR A 24 -6.08 -2.64 -15.54
N PHE A 25 -7.38 -2.92 -15.41
CA PHE A 25 -8.05 -3.91 -16.27
C PHE A 25 -8.19 -3.41 -17.71
N TYR A 26 -8.45 -2.12 -17.91
CA TYR A 26 -8.61 -1.52 -19.23
C TYR A 26 -7.30 -1.01 -19.85
N ILE A 27 -6.35 -0.56 -19.02
CA ILE A 27 -5.07 0.01 -19.43
C ILE A 27 -3.95 -0.97 -19.06
N LYS A 28 -3.02 -1.23 -19.99
CA LYS A 28 -1.89 -2.14 -19.76
C LYS A 28 -1.16 -1.79 -18.46
N LYS A 29 -0.94 -2.80 -17.62
CA LYS A 29 -0.28 -2.65 -16.32
C LYS A 29 1.10 -2.01 -16.47
N ASN A 30 1.29 -0.90 -15.76
CA ASN A 30 2.55 -0.16 -15.72
C ASN A 30 3.24 -0.29 -14.37
N ILE A 31 4.54 0.04 -14.34
CA ILE A 31 5.34 0.06 -13.11
C ILE A 31 4.68 0.98 -12.06
N ILE A 32 4.24 2.17 -12.50
CA ILE A 32 3.58 3.18 -11.64
C ILE A 32 2.33 2.59 -10.97
N SER A 33 1.43 1.97 -11.74
CA SER A 33 0.21 1.35 -11.19
C SER A 33 0.51 0.26 -10.18
N THR A 34 1.61 -0.47 -10.34
CA THR A 34 2.01 -1.53 -9.38
C THR A 34 2.45 -0.93 -8.05
N TYR A 35 3.24 0.15 -8.09
CA TYR A 35 3.66 0.87 -6.89
C TYR A 35 2.50 1.55 -6.18
N LEU A 36 1.58 2.15 -6.92
CA LEU A 36 0.38 2.78 -6.35
C LEU A 36 -0.52 1.75 -5.67
N ILE A 37 -0.79 0.62 -6.33
CA ILE A 37 -1.61 -0.45 -5.74
C ILE A 37 -0.98 -0.94 -4.44
N LEU A 38 0.34 -1.18 -4.43
CA LEU A 38 1.04 -1.64 -3.23
C LEU A 38 1.05 -0.58 -2.12
N GLY A 39 1.37 0.67 -2.45
CA GLY A 39 1.42 1.76 -1.48
C GLY A 39 0.06 2.05 -0.86
N LEU A 40 -0.99 2.18 -1.68
CA LEU A 40 -2.37 2.36 -1.20
C LEU A 40 -2.83 1.19 -0.34
N SER A 41 -2.45 -0.05 -0.68
CA SER A 41 -2.80 -1.22 0.15
C SER A 41 -2.15 -1.16 1.53
N ILE A 42 -0.89 -0.71 1.62
CA ILE A 42 -0.17 -0.54 2.89
C ILE A 42 -0.81 0.59 3.71
N ASN A 43 -1.05 1.75 3.09
CA ASN A 43 -1.70 2.88 3.78
C ASN A 43 -3.09 2.50 4.29
N MET A 44 -3.92 1.91 3.44
CA MET A 44 -5.25 1.41 3.81
C MET A 44 -5.18 0.46 5.01
N SER A 45 -4.21 -0.46 5.03
CA SER A 45 -4.03 -1.39 6.16
C SER A 45 -3.65 -0.66 7.45
N LEU A 46 -2.78 0.36 7.37
CA LEU A 46 -2.38 1.16 8.53
C LEU A 46 -3.52 2.04 9.05
N PHE A 47 -4.29 2.69 8.17
CA PHE A 47 -5.49 3.44 8.56
C PHE A 47 -6.54 2.54 9.21
N PHE A 48 -6.73 1.32 8.69
CA PHE A 48 -7.64 0.35 9.29
C PHE A 48 -7.15 -0.12 10.67
N ALA A 49 -5.85 -0.37 10.82
CA ALA A 49 -5.27 -0.72 12.11
C ALA A 49 -5.44 0.42 13.13
N MET A 50 -5.21 1.67 12.73
CA MET A 50 -5.45 2.85 13.57
C MET A 50 -6.93 3.03 13.93
N TYR A 51 -7.84 2.80 12.99
CA TYR A 51 -9.28 2.84 13.28
C TYR A 51 -9.68 1.80 14.33
N ILE A 52 -9.16 0.56 14.23
CA ILE A 52 -9.42 -0.46 15.25
C ILE A 52 -8.83 -0.04 16.60
N ASP A 53 -7.58 0.43 16.63
CA ASP A 53 -6.90 0.78 17.87
C ASP A 53 -7.53 1.99 18.57
N TYR A 54 -7.73 3.08 17.84
CA TYR A 54 -8.22 4.35 18.38
C TYR A 54 -9.74 4.37 18.54
N ASP A 55 -10.50 4.05 17.49
CA ASP A 55 -11.96 4.25 17.49
C ASP A 55 -12.75 3.05 18.06
N VAL A 56 -12.22 1.81 17.96
CA VAL A 56 -12.92 0.60 18.44
C VAL A 56 -12.44 0.16 19.82
N LEU A 57 -11.12 0.12 20.02
CA LEU A 57 -10.52 -0.29 21.28
C LEU A 57 -10.34 0.87 22.27
N TYR A 58 -10.56 2.11 21.83
CA TYR A 58 -10.40 3.33 22.64
C TYR A 58 -9.01 3.42 23.27
N ASN A 59 -7.99 2.97 22.53
CA ASN A 59 -6.61 3.02 22.96
C ASN A 59 -5.98 4.33 22.48
N ASP A 60 -6.07 5.35 23.35
CA ASP A 60 -5.56 6.69 23.07
C ASP A 60 -4.07 6.85 23.39
N GLU A 61 -3.40 5.79 23.87
CA GLU A 61 -1.99 5.86 24.22
C GLU A 61 -1.08 5.81 22.99
N PHE A 62 -0.05 6.67 22.99
CA PHE A 62 0.99 6.66 21.96
C PHE A 62 1.94 5.48 22.15
N TRP A 63 1.55 4.33 21.64
CA TRP A 63 2.36 3.11 21.64
C TRP A 63 2.97 2.84 20.25
N TRP A 64 3.67 1.70 20.09
CA TRP A 64 4.47 1.43 18.89
C TRP A 64 3.69 1.53 17.56
N LEU A 65 2.39 1.23 17.56
CA LEU A 65 1.54 1.30 16.37
C LEU A 65 1.45 2.73 15.81
N TRP A 66 1.36 3.74 16.68
CA TRP A 66 1.33 5.14 16.27
C TRP A 66 2.60 5.56 15.53
N TRP A 67 3.76 5.11 16.01
CA TRP A 67 5.04 5.38 15.34
C TRP A 67 5.11 4.71 13.97
N VAL A 68 4.67 3.45 13.88
CA VAL A 68 4.60 2.71 12.61
C VAL A 68 3.61 3.36 11.65
N TYR A 69 2.48 3.85 12.14
CA TYR A 69 1.49 4.57 11.35
C TYR A 69 2.07 5.88 10.79
N ILE A 70 2.60 6.77 11.65
CA ILE A 70 3.13 8.07 11.23
C ILE A 70 4.28 7.89 10.23
N LEU A 71 5.24 7.02 10.53
CA LEU A 71 6.37 6.80 9.63
C LEU A 71 5.96 6.04 8.37
N GLY A 72 5.09 5.03 8.52
CA GLY A 72 4.65 4.16 7.45
C GLY A 72 3.89 4.92 6.37
N VAL A 73 2.80 5.59 6.74
CA VAL A 73 1.94 6.32 5.78
C VAL A 73 2.74 7.40 5.06
N ASN A 74 3.48 8.24 5.79
CA ASN A 74 4.29 9.29 5.17
C ASN A 74 5.37 8.75 4.23
N THR A 75 6.04 7.66 4.60
CA THR A 75 7.08 7.04 3.77
C THR A 75 6.47 6.47 2.49
N VAL A 76 5.34 5.75 2.62
CA VAL A 76 4.67 5.12 1.49
C VAL A 76 4.09 6.17 0.55
N ASP A 77 3.49 7.24 1.06
CA ASP A 77 3.03 8.38 0.26
C ASP A 77 4.16 9.04 -0.51
N PHE A 78 5.29 9.29 0.17
CA PHE A 78 6.47 9.82 -0.48
C PHE A 78 6.97 8.90 -1.60
N LEU A 79 6.99 7.58 -1.40
CA LEU A 79 7.39 6.61 -2.43
C LEU A 79 6.41 6.58 -3.61
N MET A 80 5.11 6.67 -3.35
CA MET A 80 4.08 6.75 -4.39
C MET A 80 4.21 8.01 -5.24
N ILE A 81 4.54 9.15 -4.63
CA ILE A 81 4.82 10.39 -5.36
C ILE A 81 6.15 10.28 -6.13
N ALA A 82 7.19 9.76 -5.48
CA ALA A 82 8.52 9.61 -6.09
C ALA A 82 8.50 8.75 -7.36
N ILE A 83 7.67 7.70 -7.42
CA ILE A 83 7.59 6.85 -8.62
C ILE A 83 7.06 7.60 -9.85
N PHE A 84 6.23 8.64 -9.68
CA PHE A 84 5.76 9.48 -10.79
C PHE A 84 6.89 10.32 -11.40
N PHE A 85 7.83 10.78 -10.57
CA PHE A 85 8.98 11.59 -11.03
C PHE A 85 10.07 10.73 -11.63
N ILE A 86 10.43 9.63 -10.96
CA ILE A 86 11.54 8.78 -11.39
C ILE A 86 11.13 7.95 -12.62
N LYS A 87 9.86 7.49 -12.69
CA LYS A 87 9.32 6.59 -13.73
C LYS A 87 10.16 5.32 -13.98
N LYS A 88 11.00 4.95 -13.01
CA LYS A 88 11.89 3.79 -13.03
C LYS A 88 11.60 2.95 -11.80
N ASP A 89 11.74 1.64 -11.95
CA ASP A 89 11.65 0.69 -10.84
C ASP A 89 12.79 0.94 -9.84
N PHE A 90 12.55 1.80 -8.84
CA PHE A 90 13.54 2.23 -7.85
C PHE A 90 13.73 1.17 -6.75
N LEU A 91 12.64 0.55 -6.29
CA LEU A 91 12.64 -0.52 -5.28
C LEU A 91 12.90 -1.91 -5.87
N GLY A 92 13.02 -2.04 -7.20
CA GLY A 92 13.32 -3.31 -7.86
C GLY A 92 12.19 -4.34 -7.75
N LEU A 93 10.94 -3.89 -7.64
CA LEU A 93 9.78 -4.75 -7.46
C LEU A 93 9.57 -5.70 -8.64
N ASP A 94 9.89 -5.28 -9.87
CA ASP A 94 9.82 -6.17 -11.02
C ASP A 94 10.90 -7.25 -10.98
N LYS A 95 12.08 -6.94 -10.41
CA LYS A 95 13.13 -7.94 -10.18
C LYS A 95 12.71 -8.92 -9.09
N ALA A 96 12.16 -8.43 -7.98
CA ALA A 96 11.67 -9.26 -6.89
C ALA A 96 10.56 -10.22 -7.36
N LYS A 97 9.60 -9.72 -8.15
CA LYS A 97 8.54 -10.54 -8.75
C LYS A 97 9.10 -11.62 -9.66
N LYS A 98 10.04 -11.28 -10.56
CA LYS A 98 10.68 -12.27 -11.46
C LYS A 98 11.48 -13.31 -10.68
N TRP A 99 12.17 -12.89 -9.63
CA TRP A 99 12.91 -13.79 -8.76
C TRP A 99 11.98 -14.77 -8.03
N LEU A 100 10.89 -14.29 -7.42
CA LEU A 100 9.89 -15.11 -6.74
C LEU A 100 9.23 -16.14 -7.67
N ILE A 101 8.92 -15.74 -8.90
CA ILE A 101 8.34 -16.66 -9.89
C ILE A 101 9.37 -17.74 -10.26
N ASN A 102 10.63 -17.35 -10.54
CA ASN A 102 11.67 -18.31 -10.90
C ASN A 102 12.04 -19.26 -9.76
N SER A 103 12.02 -18.82 -8.49
CA SER A 103 12.25 -19.70 -7.34
C SER A 103 11.14 -20.74 -7.18
N THR A 104 9.88 -20.35 -7.41
CA THR A 104 8.74 -21.28 -7.34
C THR A 104 8.76 -22.29 -8.47
N VAL A 105 9.16 -21.89 -9.69
CA VAL A 105 9.31 -22.82 -10.83
C VAL A 105 10.45 -23.80 -10.57
N LYS A 106 11.59 -23.35 -10.04
CA LYS A 106 12.75 -24.21 -9.75
C LYS A 106 12.45 -25.23 -8.64
N GLY A 107 11.62 -24.87 -7.65
CA GLY A 107 11.14 -25.81 -6.63
C GLY A 107 10.22 -26.91 -7.17
N LYS A 108 9.50 -26.66 -8.28
CA LYS A 108 8.57 -27.61 -8.90
C LYS A 108 9.24 -28.56 -9.91
N VAL A 109 10.42 -28.21 -10.41
CA VAL A 109 11.22 -29.06 -11.34
C VAL A 109 12.14 -30.03 -10.59
N ASN A 110 12.43 -29.75 -9.32
CA ASN A 110 13.39 -30.51 -8.51
C ASN A 110 12.75 -31.37 -7.40
N GLY A 111 11.43 -31.54 -7.40
CA GLY A 111 10.67 -32.43 -6.50
C GLY A 111 9.83 -33.38 -7.30
#